data_AF-A0A8T0T372-F1
#
_entry.id   AF-A0A8T0T372-F1
#
_cell.length_a   1.000
_cell.length_b   1.000
_cell.length_c   1.000
_cell.angle_alpha   90.00
_cell.angle_beta   90.00
_cell.angle_gamma   90.00
#
_symmetry.space_group_name_H-M   'P 1'
#
loop_
_entity.id
_entity.type
_entity.pdbx_description
1 polymer ?
#
loop_
_entity_poly.entity_id
_entity_poly.type
_entity_poly.pdbx_seq_one_letter_code
_entity_poly.pdbx_strand_id
1 'polypeptide(L)'
;MFGVTCLLFGCFLSAIMNFTCYIHHVSMAIMDETIDHLLVCCVFTRQVWFRLLQSVGFLTLAPQPDDTSFDVWWEKASVRVSGQVRNGLNSIIILCAWSVWNHRNRCVFDGAPPDLNAVYNIIREELRLWSLAGARGITHLLALMPSQEQLGPWSSLGLGA
;
A
#
# COMPACT_ATOMS: atom_id res chain seq x y z
N MET A 1 -3.19 1.59 -27.02
CA MET A 1 -3.56 1.17 -25.65
C MET A 1 -2.49 0.27 -24.98
N PHE A 2 -1.19 0.50 -25.22
CA PHE A 2 -0.07 -0.21 -24.57
C PHE A 2 0.85 0.73 -23.76
N GLY A 3 0.45 2.00 -23.58
CA GLY A 3 1.33 3.05 -23.04
C GLY A 3 1.42 3.11 -21.51
N VAL A 4 0.37 2.71 -20.77
CA VAL A 4 0.30 2.96 -19.32
C VAL A 4 1.03 1.88 -18.51
N THR A 5 1.01 0.63 -18.95
CA THR A 5 1.68 -0.49 -18.24
C THR A 5 3.19 -0.54 -18.45
N CYS A 6 3.71 -0.12 -19.61
CA CYS A 6 5.16 0.03 -19.83
C CYS A 6 5.73 1.26 -19.10
N LEU A 7 4.95 2.34 -19.00
CA LEU A 7 5.30 3.48 -18.15
C LEU A 7 5.30 3.09 -16.68
N LEU A 8 4.40 2.22 -16.21
CA LEU A 8 4.40 1.79 -14.81
C LEU A 8 5.62 0.94 -14.41
N PHE A 9 6.20 0.12 -15.29
CA PHE A 9 7.42 -0.65 -14.98
C PHE A 9 8.70 0.22 -15.01
N GLY A 10 8.79 1.15 -15.96
CA GLY A 10 9.84 2.17 -15.99
C GLY A 10 9.71 3.19 -14.85
N CYS A 11 8.48 3.55 -14.49
CA CYS A 11 8.14 4.33 -13.31
C CYS A 11 8.28 3.53 -12.02
N PHE A 12 8.33 2.21 -12.01
CA PHE A 12 8.55 1.42 -10.79
C PHE A 12 10.02 1.52 -10.33
N LEU A 13 10.97 1.39 -11.27
CA LEU A 13 12.40 1.64 -11.03
C LEU A 13 12.71 3.14 -10.90
N SER A 14 12.10 3.97 -11.73
CA SER A 14 12.23 5.43 -11.64
C SER A 14 11.54 5.98 -10.38
N ALA A 15 10.49 5.36 -9.85
CA ALA A 15 9.92 5.73 -8.55
C ALA A 15 10.78 5.21 -7.40
N ILE A 16 11.46 4.07 -7.46
CA ILE A 16 12.40 3.71 -6.38
C ILE A 16 13.59 4.71 -6.32
N MET A 17 14.12 5.11 -7.48
CA MET A 17 15.23 6.09 -7.56
C MET A 17 14.78 7.55 -7.39
N ASN A 18 13.58 7.92 -7.86
CA ASN A 18 13.01 9.25 -7.63
C ASN A 18 12.34 9.34 -6.26
N PHE A 19 11.85 8.29 -5.62
CA PHE A 19 11.26 8.42 -4.27
C PHE A 19 12.36 8.75 -3.27
N THR A 20 13.52 8.11 -3.34
CA THR A 20 14.68 8.53 -2.53
C THR A 20 15.19 9.94 -2.90
N CYS A 21 15.24 10.31 -4.18
CA CYS A 21 15.76 11.61 -4.63
C CYS A 21 14.76 12.79 -4.47
N TYR A 22 13.47 12.56 -4.70
CA TYR A 22 12.36 13.53 -4.63
C TYR A 22 11.89 13.76 -3.19
N ILE A 23 11.87 12.72 -2.34
CA ILE A 23 11.62 12.90 -0.91
C ILE A 23 12.71 13.80 -0.30
N HIS A 24 13.97 13.58 -0.67
CA HIS A 24 15.09 14.42 -0.21
C HIS A 24 14.96 15.89 -0.66
N HIS A 25 14.28 16.16 -1.79
CA HIS A 25 14.14 17.50 -2.37
C HIS A 25 12.85 18.23 -1.95
N VAL A 26 11.76 17.51 -1.65
CA VAL A 26 10.45 18.09 -1.25
C VAL A 26 10.26 18.17 0.27
N SER A 27 10.92 17.29 1.05
CA SER A 27 10.99 17.41 2.51
C SER A 27 11.64 18.73 2.96
N MET A 28 12.38 19.41 2.07
CA MET A 28 13.00 20.72 2.31
C MET A 28 11.99 21.88 2.49
N ALA A 29 10.68 21.67 2.26
CA ALA A 29 9.66 22.72 2.37
C ALA A 29 8.73 22.62 3.61
N ILE A 30 8.81 21.54 4.41
CA ILE A 30 8.02 21.39 5.65
C ILE A 30 8.95 20.94 6.77
N MET A 31 9.11 21.77 7.80
CA MET A 31 9.98 21.46 8.93
C MET A 31 9.61 20.11 9.57
N ASP A 32 10.59 19.20 9.58
CA ASP A 32 10.78 18.04 10.46
C ASP A 32 9.97 16.74 10.22
N GLU A 33 9.27 16.59 9.08
CA GLU A 33 8.62 15.32 8.73
C GLU A 33 9.56 14.40 7.94
N THR A 34 10.12 13.37 8.60
CA THR A 34 10.99 12.35 7.97
C THR A 34 10.19 11.24 7.28
N ILE A 35 10.83 10.47 6.39
CA ILE A 35 10.26 9.25 5.80
C ILE A 35 9.76 8.29 6.88
N ASP A 36 10.57 8.10 7.92
CA ASP A 36 10.25 7.19 9.01
C ASP A 36 9.03 7.67 9.78
N HIS A 37 8.95 8.98 10.07
CA HIS A 37 7.78 9.54 10.71
C HIS A 37 6.54 9.35 9.85
N LEU A 38 6.60 9.69 8.57
CA LEU A 38 5.46 9.61 7.67
C LEU A 38 4.99 8.17 7.44
N LEU A 39 5.90 7.24 7.19
CA LEU A 39 5.56 5.88 6.74
C LEU A 39 5.40 4.88 7.86
N VAL A 40 6.04 5.07 9.01
CA VAL A 40 6.03 4.09 10.10
C VAL A 40 5.50 4.69 11.40
N CYS A 41 5.94 5.87 11.81
CA CYS A 41 5.54 6.39 13.13
C CYS A 41 4.14 6.99 13.13
N CYS A 42 3.72 7.64 12.04
CA CYS A 42 2.47 8.38 11.92
C CYS A 42 1.26 7.49 12.17
N VAL A 43 0.39 7.93 13.09
CA VAL A 43 -0.83 7.20 13.46
C VAL A 43 -1.76 7.00 12.26
N PHE A 44 -1.87 7.99 11.37
CA PHE A 44 -2.66 7.87 10.15
C PHE A 44 -2.14 6.72 9.27
N THR A 45 -0.84 6.70 9.00
CA THR A 45 -0.23 5.70 8.13
C THR A 45 -0.26 4.30 8.75
N ARG A 46 -0.07 4.17 10.08
CA ARG A 46 -0.25 2.90 10.79
C ARG A 46 -1.65 2.33 10.60
N GLN A 47 -2.70 3.17 10.61
CA GLN A 47 -4.06 2.71 10.34
C GLN A 47 -4.25 2.28 8.87
N VAL A 48 -3.60 2.95 7.91
CA VAL A 48 -3.58 2.52 6.50
C VAL A 48 -2.92 1.14 6.38
N TRP A 49 -1.74 0.94 6.99
CA TRP A 49 -1.04 -0.35 7.02
C TRP A 49 -1.90 -1.45 7.63
N PHE A 50 -2.53 -1.15 8.77
CA PHE A 50 -3.42 -2.09 9.45
C PHE A 50 -4.51 -2.60 8.50
N ARG A 51 -5.27 -1.69 7.88
CA ARG A 51 -6.35 -2.08 6.97
C ARG A 51 -5.84 -2.79 5.72
N LEU A 52 -4.75 -2.31 5.15
CA LEU A 52 -4.17 -2.87 3.93
C LEU A 52 -3.68 -4.31 4.17
N LEU A 53 -2.83 -4.50 5.18
CA LEU A 53 -2.24 -5.80 5.47
C LEU A 53 -3.25 -6.78 6.08
N GLN A 54 -4.26 -6.29 6.81
CA GLN A 54 -5.39 -7.12 7.23
C GLN A 54 -6.14 -7.69 6.02
N SER A 55 -6.38 -6.87 4.98
CA SER A 55 -7.15 -7.31 3.82
C SER A 55 -6.48 -8.43 3.01
N VAL A 56 -5.15 -8.54 3.08
CA VAL A 56 -4.34 -9.59 2.43
C VAL A 56 -3.84 -10.67 3.40
N GLY A 57 -4.31 -10.68 4.66
CA GLY A 57 -3.95 -11.72 5.64
C GLY A 57 -2.55 -11.59 6.26
N PHE A 58 -1.87 -10.45 6.10
CA PHE A 58 -0.52 -10.18 6.61
C PHE A 58 -0.50 -9.20 7.79
N LEU A 59 -1.58 -9.13 8.58
CA LEU A 59 -1.68 -8.19 9.71
C LEU A 59 -0.48 -8.28 10.67
N THR A 60 0.08 -9.48 10.87
CA THR A 60 1.25 -9.70 11.73
C THR A 60 2.53 -9.07 11.19
N LEU A 61 2.54 -8.58 9.95
CA LEU A 61 3.67 -7.87 9.32
C LEU A 61 3.52 -6.35 9.41
N ALA A 62 2.40 -5.83 9.93
CA ALA A 62 2.18 -4.39 10.04
C ALA A 62 3.20 -3.72 10.98
N PRO A 63 3.58 -2.44 10.75
CA PRO A 63 4.52 -1.76 11.61
C PRO A 63 3.98 -1.63 13.04
N GLN A 64 4.81 -2.03 14.01
CA GLN A 64 4.49 -2.02 15.43
C GLN A 64 4.93 -0.70 16.08
N PRO A 65 4.35 -0.27 17.22
CA PRO A 65 4.65 1.02 17.84
C PRO A 65 6.14 1.30 18.08
N ASP A 66 6.93 0.25 18.29
CA ASP A 66 8.38 0.25 18.47
C ASP A 66 9.18 0.33 17.15
N ASP A 67 8.54 0.11 16.00
CA ASP A 67 9.16 0.36 14.70
C ASP A 67 9.30 1.88 14.49
N THR A 68 10.55 2.33 14.32
CA THR A 68 10.89 3.76 14.10
C THR A 68 11.67 4.01 12.82
N SER A 69 11.98 2.96 12.03
CA SER A 69 12.65 3.09 10.74
C SER A 69 11.94 2.25 9.68
N PHE A 70 11.70 2.87 8.52
CA PHE A 70 10.95 2.26 7.42
C PHE A 70 11.72 1.14 6.74
N ASP A 71 13.01 1.33 6.52
CA ASP A 71 13.89 0.34 5.91
C ASP A 71 14.07 -0.91 6.80
N VAL A 72 14.28 -0.72 8.11
CA VAL A 72 14.41 -1.83 9.07
C VAL A 72 13.09 -2.60 9.18
N TRP A 73 11.94 -1.90 9.29
CA TRP A 73 10.64 -2.57 9.32
C TRP A 73 10.36 -3.33 8.02
N TRP A 74 10.64 -2.72 6.86
CA TRP A 74 10.43 -3.35 5.56
C TRP A 74 11.27 -4.63 5.45
N GLU A 75 12.58 -4.55 5.74
CA GLU A 75 13.44 -5.73 5.74
C GLU A 75 12.88 -6.85 6.64
N LYS A 76 12.52 -6.50 7.88
CA LYS A 76 11.92 -7.42 8.87
C LYS A 76 10.65 -8.08 8.36
N ALA A 77 9.78 -7.34 7.66
CA ALA A 77 8.55 -7.88 7.07
C ALA A 77 8.87 -8.81 5.89
N SER A 78 9.80 -8.43 5.03
CA SER A 78 10.12 -9.15 3.79
C SER A 78 10.89 -10.44 4.00
N VAL A 79 11.70 -10.57 5.06
CA VAL A 79 12.38 -11.83 5.39
C VAL A 79 11.43 -12.91 5.93
N ARG A 80 10.24 -12.54 6.42
CA ARG A 80 9.23 -13.46 6.96
C ARG A 80 8.42 -14.18 5.88
N VAL A 81 8.56 -13.77 4.63
CA VAL A 81 7.85 -14.33 3.48
C VAL A 81 8.83 -14.64 2.34
N SER A 82 8.45 -15.51 1.42
CA SER A 82 9.32 -15.93 0.31
C SER A 82 8.57 -16.01 -1.01
N GLY A 83 9.30 -16.17 -2.12
CA GLY A 83 8.73 -16.37 -3.45
C GLY A 83 7.79 -15.25 -3.90
N GLN A 84 6.66 -15.63 -4.51
CA GLN A 84 5.66 -14.69 -5.03
C GLN A 84 5.00 -13.85 -3.94
N VAL A 85 4.85 -14.41 -2.72
CA VAL A 85 4.30 -13.68 -1.57
C VAL A 85 5.20 -12.51 -1.20
N ARG A 86 6.52 -12.73 -1.12
CA ARG A 86 7.49 -11.64 -0.87
C ARG A 86 7.46 -10.56 -1.94
N ASN A 87 7.39 -10.98 -3.20
CA ASN A 87 7.32 -10.04 -4.32
C ASN A 87 6.04 -9.19 -4.25
N GLY A 88 4.90 -9.82 -3.99
CA GLY A 88 3.63 -9.13 -3.81
C GLY A 88 3.67 -8.19 -2.61
N LEU A 89 4.24 -8.61 -1.48
CA LEU A 89 4.35 -7.80 -0.27
C LEU A 89 5.18 -6.54 -0.55
N ASN A 90 6.35 -6.69 -1.17
CA ASN A 90 7.20 -5.56 -1.55
C ASN A 90 6.46 -4.58 -2.47
N SER A 91 5.70 -5.09 -3.45
CA SER A 91 4.88 -4.25 -4.33
C SER A 91 3.78 -3.50 -3.57
N ILE A 92 3.09 -4.14 -2.62
CA ILE A 92 2.09 -3.50 -1.75
C ILE A 92 2.74 -2.41 -0.89
N ILE A 93 3.92 -2.68 -0.31
CA ILE A 93 4.65 -1.72 0.52
C ILE A 93 5.00 -0.46 -0.28
N ILE A 94 5.55 -0.63 -1.48
CA ILE A 94 5.90 0.49 -2.36
C ILE A 94 4.66 1.30 -2.75
N LEU A 95 3.59 0.62 -3.17
CA LEU A 95 2.34 1.28 -3.57
C LEU A 95 1.74 2.08 -2.40
N CYS A 96 1.69 1.50 -1.21
CA CYS A 96 1.16 2.17 -0.03
C CYS A 96 1.99 3.40 0.34
N ALA A 97 3.32 3.29 0.37
CA ALA A 97 4.20 4.42 0.64
C ALA A 97 3.98 5.56 -0.36
N TRP A 98 3.86 5.24 -1.65
CA TRP A 98 3.54 6.19 -2.71
C TRP A 98 2.17 6.87 -2.53
N SER A 99 1.13 6.08 -2.26
CA SER A 99 -0.23 6.61 -2.06
C SER A 99 -0.32 7.51 -0.83
N VAL A 100 0.34 7.16 0.27
CA VAL A 100 0.40 7.97 1.50
C VAL A 100 1.13 9.27 1.23
N TRP A 101 2.29 9.23 0.56
CA TRP A 101 3.04 10.43 0.18
C TRP A 101 2.20 11.39 -0.67
N ASN A 102 1.55 10.88 -1.72
CA ASN A 102 0.68 11.70 -2.57
C ASN A 102 -0.52 12.27 -1.83
N HIS A 103 -1.13 11.49 -0.93
CA HIS A 103 -2.23 11.99 -0.10
C HIS A 103 -1.78 13.10 0.84
N ARG A 104 -0.61 12.93 1.48
CA ARG A 104 -0.01 13.94 2.33
C ARG A 104 0.27 15.23 1.56
N ASN A 105 0.82 15.15 0.35
CA ASN A 105 1.05 16.31 -0.51
C ASN A 105 -0.25 17.05 -0.82
N ARG A 106 -1.33 16.33 -1.17
CA ARG A 106 -2.65 16.95 -1.39
C ARG A 106 -3.19 17.62 -0.11
N CYS A 107 -2.94 17.05 1.07
CA CYS A 107 -3.34 17.68 2.32
C CYS A 107 -2.58 18.99 2.58
N VAL A 108 -1.29 19.04 2.24
CA VAL A 108 -0.46 20.24 2.42
C VAL A 108 -0.80 21.31 1.40
N PHE A 109 -0.79 20.95 0.12
CA PHE A 109 -0.81 21.91 -0.99
C PHE A 109 -2.23 22.28 -1.41
N ASP A 110 -3.18 21.35 -1.33
CA ASP A 110 -4.56 21.55 -1.75
C ASP A 110 -5.53 21.72 -0.57
N GLY A 111 -5.03 21.66 0.67
CA GLY A 111 -5.84 21.77 1.89
C GLY A 111 -6.85 20.62 2.06
N ALA A 112 -6.66 19.50 1.36
CA ALA A 112 -7.52 18.34 1.50
C ALA A 112 -7.45 17.77 2.92
N PRO A 113 -8.57 17.30 3.50
CA PRO A 113 -8.52 16.66 4.82
C PRO A 113 -7.83 15.28 4.73
N PRO A 114 -7.15 14.84 5.80
CA PRO A 114 -6.66 13.47 5.88
C PRO A 114 -7.83 12.47 5.82
N ASP A 115 -7.81 11.56 4.85
CA ASP A 115 -8.87 10.58 4.62
C ASP A 115 -8.28 9.19 4.37
N LEU A 116 -8.50 8.31 5.34
CA LEU A 116 -8.00 6.95 5.31
C LEU A 116 -8.69 6.09 4.24
N ASN A 117 -10.00 6.28 4.04
CA ASN A 117 -10.77 5.51 3.06
C ASN A 117 -10.34 5.89 1.64
N ALA A 118 -10.08 7.17 1.40
CA ALA A 118 -9.57 7.64 0.10
C ALA A 118 -8.24 6.96 -0.26
N VAL A 119 -7.27 6.97 0.67
CA VAL A 119 -5.96 6.31 0.46
C VAL A 119 -6.13 4.81 0.23
N TYR A 120 -6.90 4.14 1.09
CA TYR A 120 -7.13 2.70 1.00
C TYR A 120 -7.80 2.28 -0.33
N ASN A 121 -8.80 3.03 -0.79
CA ASN A 121 -9.50 2.74 -2.03
C ASN A 121 -8.60 2.94 -3.26
N ILE A 122 -7.76 3.97 -3.27
CA ILE A 122 -6.77 4.18 -4.34
C ILE A 122 -5.82 2.97 -4.40
N ILE A 123 -5.27 2.54 -3.27
CA ILE A 123 -4.37 1.39 -3.21
C ILE A 123 -5.08 0.13 -3.73
N ARG A 124 -6.32 -0.13 -3.29
CA ARG A 124 -7.08 -1.30 -3.74
C ARG A 124 -7.32 -1.32 -5.24
N GLU A 125 -7.65 -0.18 -5.83
CA GLU A 125 -7.91 -0.09 -7.26
C GLU A 125 -6.62 -0.30 -8.06
N GLU A 126 -5.52 0.31 -7.64
CA GLU A 126 -4.19 0.08 -8.24
C GLU A 126 -3.77 -1.40 -8.15
N LEU A 127 -3.97 -2.06 -7.00
CA LEU A 127 -3.68 -3.48 -6.87
C LEU A 127 -4.48 -4.34 -7.86
N ARG A 128 -5.77 -4.04 -8.05
CA ARG A 128 -6.62 -4.71 -9.03
C ARG A 128 -6.10 -4.49 -10.45
N LEU A 129 -5.77 -3.26 -10.81
CA LEU A 129 -5.22 -2.92 -12.12
C LEU A 129 -3.90 -3.64 -12.38
N TRP A 130 -3.02 -3.73 -11.39
CA TRP A 130 -1.73 -4.43 -11.53
C TRP A 130 -1.94 -5.94 -11.69
N SER A 131 -2.92 -6.51 -10.98
CA SER A 131 -3.29 -7.91 -11.18
C SER A 131 -3.84 -8.18 -12.59
N LEU A 132 -4.72 -7.31 -13.10
CA LEU A 132 -5.24 -7.39 -14.47
C LEU A 132 -4.13 -7.23 -15.51
N ALA A 133 -3.10 -6.42 -15.22
CA ALA A 133 -1.91 -6.26 -16.04
C ALA A 133 -0.92 -7.44 -15.94
N GLY A 134 -1.18 -8.45 -15.10
CA GLY A 134 -0.37 -9.66 -14.99
C GLY A 134 0.78 -9.59 -13.97
N ALA A 135 0.73 -8.67 -12.99
CA ALA A 135 1.69 -8.62 -11.90
C ALA A 135 1.54 -9.84 -10.97
N ARG A 136 2.25 -10.93 -11.29
CA ARG A 136 2.10 -12.26 -10.66
C ARG A 136 2.14 -12.26 -9.13
N GLY A 137 3.02 -11.47 -8.52
CA GLY A 137 3.10 -11.34 -7.06
C GLY A 137 1.83 -10.74 -6.46
N ILE A 138 1.29 -9.68 -7.06
CA ILE A 138 0.02 -9.08 -6.65
C ILE A 138 -1.15 -10.02 -6.93
N THR A 139 -1.23 -10.59 -8.12
CA THR A 139 -2.29 -11.57 -8.46
C THR A 139 -2.32 -12.72 -7.45
N HIS A 140 -1.15 -13.23 -7.07
CA HIS A 140 -1.04 -14.28 -6.05
C HIS A 140 -1.56 -13.82 -4.69
N LEU A 141 -1.24 -12.59 -4.26
CA LEU A 141 -1.75 -12.06 -2.99
C LEU A 141 -3.24 -11.73 -3.01
N LEU A 142 -3.77 -11.20 -4.11
CA LEU A 142 -5.20 -10.90 -4.23
C LEU A 142 -6.04 -12.18 -4.23
N ALA A 143 -5.51 -13.29 -4.75
CA ALA A 143 -6.16 -14.59 -4.65
C ALA A 143 -6.22 -15.13 -3.21
N LEU A 144 -5.38 -14.62 -2.30
CA LEU A 144 -5.44 -14.93 -0.86
C LEU A 144 -6.46 -14.06 -0.12
N MET A 145 -6.97 -12.98 -0.73
CA MET A 145 -8.01 -12.16 -0.10
C MET A 145 -9.34 -12.92 -0.13
N PRO A 146 -10.05 -13.07 1.01
CA PRO A 146 -11.43 -13.52 0.97
C PRO A 146 -12.24 -12.48 0.20
N SER A 147 -12.87 -12.91 -0.90
CA SER A 147 -13.76 -12.10 -1.71
C SER A 147 -14.77 -11.39 -0.82
N GLN A 148 -14.66 -10.07 -0.67
CA GLN A 148 -15.67 -9.23 -0.01
C GLN A 148 -17.02 -9.22 -0.76
N GLU A 149 -17.22 -10.11 -1.72
CA GLU A 149 -18.42 -10.26 -2.54
C GLU A 149 -19.36 -11.38 -2.07
N GLN A 150 -19.04 -12.08 -0.96
CA GLN A 150 -19.90 -13.14 -0.41
C GLN A 150 -20.62 -12.80 0.91
N LEU A 151 -20.45 -11.59 1.45
CA LEU A 151 -21.22 -11.12 2.63
C LEU A 151 -22.27 -10.09 2.21
N GLY A 152 -23.18 -10.52 1.35
CA GLY A 152 -24.47 -9.86 1.15
C GLY A 152 -25.47 -10.33 2.23
N PRO A 153 -26.38 -9.47 2.76
CA PRO A 153 -27.32 -9.82 3.84
C PRO A 153 -28.37 -10.91 3.56
N TRP A 154 -28.33 -11.61 2.42
CA TRP A 154 -29.44 -12.46 1.96
C TRP A 154 -29.10 -13.94 1.76
N SER A 155 -27.94 -14.44 2.19
CA SER A 155 -27.58 -15.86 2.05
C SER A 155 -28.32 -16.82 3.00
N SER A 156 -29.36 -16.37 3.72
CA SER A 156 -30.11 -17.18 4.69
C SER A 156 -31.54 -17.56 4.28
N LEU A 157 -31.97 -17.33 3.04
CA LEU A 157 -33.26 -17.87 2.55
C LEU A 157 -33.06 -19.11 1.67
N GLY A 158 -32.47 -20.14 2.28
CA GLY A 158 -32.55 -21.52 1.81
C GLY A 158 -33.52 -22.30 2.68
N LEU A 159 -34.82 -21.99 2.60
CA LEU A 159 -35.86 -22.89 3.12
C LEU A 159 -36.01 -24.04 2.13
N GLY A 160 -35.52 -25.21 2.53
CA GLY A 160 -35.87 -26.46 1.89
C GLY A 160 -37.37 -26.70 2.05
N ALA A 161 -38.02 -26.95 0.93
CA ALA A 161 -39.31 -27.63 0.83
C ALA A 161 -39.06 -29.02 0.23
#